data_AF-W6KDU2-F1
#
_entry.id   AF-W6KDU2-F1
#
_cell.length_a   1.000
_cell.length_b   1.000
_cell.length_c   1.000
_cell.angle_alpha   90.00
_cell.angle_beta   90.00
_cell.angle_gamma   90.00
#
_symmetry.space_group_name_H-M   'P 1'
#
loop_
_entity.id
_entity.type
_entity.pdbx_description
1 polymer ?
#
loop_
_entity_poly.entity_id
_entity_poly.type
_entity_poly.pdbx_seq_one_letter_code
_entity_poly.pdbx_strand_id
1 'polypeptide(L)'
;MLNKSALALAWLGGTASNPALGFDARPAGGKFVNVLPEGAGPRRFAPHRNAAFTASAGANEHFAHQPEIRQAIATLPQMQPRLTRWNRQLRADIYDELLKLPLRFALHDLDRLQRHLRHVDEAGNDDGVYAVEVDGAREFYAVAGRTSTVGYAPPLGPADPFDCLPFFVHRSSNGGLPGTIHSMHPRNLMPAFYMRIQGVEGDRFRFEEELMKIFPTKKIFVRSHSVYVYNVAQDGRMVLHHWLLGLGF
;
A
#
# COMPACT_ATOMS: atom_id res chain seq x y z
N MET A 1 -68.80 27.96 29.54
CA MET A 1 -68.12 27.05 30.49
C MET A 1 -66.64 27.00 30.12
N LEU A 2 -65.79 27.64 30.94
CA LEU A 2 -64.34 27.69 30.73
C LEU A 2 -63.69 26.41 31.28
N ASN A 3 -63.08 25.60 30.41
CA ASN A 3 -62.30 24.44 30.83
C ASN A 3 -61.01 24.92 31.51
N LYS A 4 -60.93 24.74 32.84
CA LYS A 4 -59.70 24.93 33.61
C LYS A 4 -58.69 23.84 33.20
N SER A 5 -57.65 24.20 32.46
CA SER A 5 -56.50 23.31 32.25
C SER A 5 -55.68 23.26 33.54
N ALA A 6 -55.83 22.18 34.31
CA ALA A 6 -54.90 21.86 35.39
C ALA A 6 -53.57 21.43 34.75
N LEU A 7 -52.57 22.30 34.77
CA LEU A 7 -51.18 21.91 34.48
C LEU A 7 -50.71 21.00 35.62
N ALA A 8 -50.66 19.69 35.36
CA ALA A 8 -50.04 18.75 36.28
C ALA A 8 -48.53 19.01 36.30
N LEU A 9 -48.00 19.47 37.45
CA LEU A 9 -46.56 19.59 37.67
C LEU A 9 -45.97 18.18 37.81
N ALA A 10 -45.20 17.75 36.81
CA ALA A 10 -44.45 16.50 36.87
C ALA A 10 -43.02 16.78 37.37
N TRP A 11 -42.55 16.00 38.35
CA TRP A 11 -41.17 16.05 38.80
C TRP A 11 -40.26 15.35 37.78
N LEU A 12 -39.31 16.09 37.19
CA LEU A 12 -38.31 15.58 36.25
C LEU A 12 -37.00 15.35 37.00
N GLY A 13 -36.51 14.12 37.02
CA GLY A 13 -35.29 13.81 37.74
C GLY A 13 -34.81 12.39 37.52
N GLY A 14 -33.83 11.97 38.30
CA GLY A 14 -33.26 10.62 38.22
C GLY A 14 -31.76 10.63 38.48
N THR A 15 -31.21 9.45 38.73
CA THR A 15 -29.78 9.29 39.02
C THR A 15 -28.88 9.33 37.78
N ALA A 16 -29.46 9.30 36.57
CA ALA A 16 -28.71 9.30 35.32
C ALA A 16 -27.93 10.60 35.04
N SER A 17 -28.28 11.72 35.68
CA SER A 17 -27.53 12.98 35.55
C SER A 17 -26.16 12.95 36.25
N ASN A 18 -25.94 12.01 37.16
CA ASN A 18 -24.66 11.86 37.85
C ASN A 18 -23.71 11.01 36.98
N PRO A 19 -22.44 11.39 36.82
CA PRO A 19 -21.48 10.61 36.06
C PRO A 19 -21.20 9.26 36.75
N ALA A 20 -21.15 8.18 35.97
CA ALA A 20 -20.66 6.89 36.44
C ALA A 20 -19.35 6.58 35.70
N LEU A 21 -18.34 6.12 36.44
CA LEU A 21 -17.03 5.78 35.90
C LEU A 21 -16.88 4.26 35.83
N GLY A 22 -16.61 3.73 34.63
CA GLY A 22 -16.44 2.30 34.41
C GLY A 22 -17.75 1.53 34.42
N PHE A 23 -18.20 1.08 35.59
CA PHE A 23 -19.40 0.26 35.75
C PHE A 23 -20.46 0.98 36.60
N ASP A 24 -21.68 1.11 36.06
CA ASP A 24 -22.78 1.76 36.76
C ASP A 24 -23.54 0.79 37.66
N ALA A 25 -23.16 0.74 38.94
CA ALA A 25 -23.78 -0.09 39.97
C ALA A 25 -25.11 0.47 40.52
N ARG A 26 -25.61 1.62 40.02
CA ARG A 26 -26.83 2.24 40.55
C ARG A 26 -28.09 1.47 40.15
N PRO A 27 -29.16 1.52 40.98
CA PRO A 27 -30.41 0.83 40.70
C PRO A 27 -31.03 1.24 39.36
N ALA A 28 -31.34 0.27 38.50
CA ALA A 28 -31.90 0.53 37.18
C ALA A 28 -33.27 1.25 37.23
N GLY A 29 -34.09 0.99 38.26
CA GLY A 29 -35.43 1.55 38.40
C GLY A 29 -35.48 3.05 38.74
N GLY A 30 -34.37 3.66 39.17
CA GLY A 30 -34.31 5.08 39.57
C GLY A 30 -33.45 5.96 38.65
N LYS A 31 -33.07 5.45 37.47
CA LYS A 31 -32.17 6.17 36.55
C LYS A 31 -32.86 7.34 35.86
N PHE A 32 -34.10 7.15 35.44
CA PHE A 32 -34.90 8.17 34.75
C PHE A 32 -36.30 8.23 35.38
N VAL A 33 -36.70 9.39 35.88
CA VAL A 33 -38.03 9.64 36.46
C VAL A 33 -38.69 10.77 35.68
N ASN A 34 -39.74 10.43 34.93
CA ASN A 34 -40.46 11.31 34.00
C ASN A 34 -39.57 11.95 32.91
N VAL A 35 -38.35 11.44 32.71
CA VAL A 35 -37.41 11.83 31.65
C VAL A 35 -37.26 10.65 30.69
N LEU A 36 -37.25 10.92 29.38
CA LEU A 36 -37.02 9.89 28.38
C LEU A 36 -35.55 9.45 28.41
N PRO A 37 -35.24 8.15 28.59
CA PRO A 37 -33.87 7.67 28.46
C PRO A 37 -33.34 7.91 27.04
N GLU A 38 -32.03 8.11 26.91
CA GLU A 38 -31.38 8.14 25.61
C GLU A 38 -31.72 6.85 24.84
N GLY A 39 -32.17 6.99 23.58
CA GLY A 39 -32.62 5.87 22.75
C GLY A 39 -34.10 5.47 22.87
N ALA A 40 -34.87 6.07 23.79
CA ALA A 40 -36.31 5.78 23.97
C ALA A 40 -37.27 6.75 23.26
N GLY A 41 -36.75 7.63 22.39
CA GLY A 41 -37.59 8.51 21.57
C GLY A 41 -38.47 7.73 20.58
N PRO A 42 -39.67 8.24 20.23
CA PRO A 42 -40.52 7.59 19.22
C PRO A 42 -39.80 7.54 17.87
N ARG A 43 -39.74 6.35 17.25
CA ARG A 43 -39.15 6.05 15.92
C ARG A 43 -39.84 6.75 14.72
N ARG A 44 -40.48 7.90 14.92
CA ARG A 44 -41.24 8.64 13.89
C ARG A 44 -40.48 9.85 13.32
N PHE A 45 -39.17 9.75 13.19
CA PHE A 45 -38.41 10.58 12.26
C PHE A 45 -37.53 9.69 11.40
N ALA A 46 -38.12 9.17 10.33
CA ALA A 46 -37.41 8.53 9.23
C ALA A 46 -37.41 9.50 8.04
N PRO A 47 -36.27 9.86 7.45
CA PRO A 47 -36.18 9.92 6.00
C PRO A 47 -36.03 8.47 5.51
N HIS A 48 -36.91 8.07 4.62
CA HIS A 48 -36.98 6.74 4.02
C HIS A 48 -35.62 6.19 3.56
N ARG A 49 -35.21 5.05 4.12
CA ARG A 49 -34.40 4.07 3.40
C ARG A 49 -34.78 2.67 3.87
N ASN A 50 -35.37 1.90 2.96
CA ASN A 50 -35.78 0.52 3.19
C ASN A 50 -34.58 -0.31 3.64
N ALA A 51 -34.60 -0.77 4.89
CA ALA A 51 -33.79 -1.90 5.34
C ALA A 51 -34.75 -3.04 5.71
N ALA A 52 -35.03 -3.89 4.73
CA ALA A 52 -35.42 -5.26 5.01
C ALA A 52 -34.15 -6.00 5.46
N PHE A 53 -33.97 -6.20 6.77
CA PHE A 53 -33.52 -7.47 7.32
C PHE A 53 -33.81 -7.47 8.83
N THR A 54 -34.10 -8.67 9.31
CA THR A 54 -34.79 -9.02 10.54
C THR A 54 -34.09 -8.60 11.82
N ALA A 55 -34.94 -8.35 12.82
CA ALA A 55 -34.62 -8.07 14.21
C ALA A 55 -33.68 -9.08 14.86
N SER A 56 -32.62 -8.58 15.49
CA SER A 56 -32.15 -9.06 16.79
C SER A 56 -31.11 -8.10 17.39
N ALA A 57 -31.41 -7.61 18.59
CA ALA A 57 -30.52 -6.98 19.56
C ALA A 57 -29.96 -5.57 19.27
N GLY A 58 -30.33 -4.62 20.15
CA GLY A 58 -29.45 -3.52 20.53
C GLY A 58 -29.68 -2.19 19.82
N ALA A 59 -30.60 -1.37 20.33
CA ALA A 59 -30.74 0.05 19.96
C ALA A 59 -29.58 0.94 20.49
N ASN A 60 -28.33 0.44 20.44
CA ASN A 60 -27.09 1.22 20.56
C ASN A 60 -26.54 1.62 19.16
N GLU A 61 -27.31 1.40 18.10
CA GLU A 61 -26.77 1.34 16.74
C GLU A 61 -26.75 2.67 15.96
N HIS A 62 -27.32 3.76 16.47
CA HIS A 62 -27.31 5.02 15.71
C HIS A 62 -25.92 5.69 15.62
N PHE A 63 -25.01 5.42 16.55
CA PHE A 63 -23.57 5.71 16.39
C PHE A 63 -22.76 4.50 15.86
N ALA A 64 -23.38 3.33 15.74
CA ALA A 64 -22.74 2.10 15.25
C ALA A 64 -22.75 1.99 13.71
N HIS A 65 -23.54 2.80 13.01
CA HIS A 65 -23.68 2.71 11.55
C HIS A 65 -22.70 3.57 10.74
N GLN A 66 -21.80 4.33 11.38
CA GLN A 66 -20.70 5.00 10.68
C GLN A 66 -19.38 4.28 10.95
N PRO A 67 -18.93 3.41 10.03
CA PRO A 67 -17.67 2.69 10.19
C PRO A 67 -16.45 3.63 10.26
N GLU A 68 -16.60 4.89 9.82
CA GLU A 68 -15.60 5.95 9.92
C GLU A 68 -15.32 6.37 11.38
N ILE A 69 -16.33 6.38 12.26
CA ILE A 69 -16.16 6.73 13.68
C ILE A 69 -15.46 5.61 14.46
N ARG A 70 -15.59 4.35 14.00
CA ARG A 70 -14.87 3.19 14.57
C ARG A 70 -13.36 3.18 14.22
N GLN A 71 -12.91 4.04 13.31
CA GLN A 71 -11.50 4.12 12.90
C GLN A 71 -10.56 4.66 13.99
N ALA A 72 -11.08 5.22 15.09
CA ALA A 72 -10.26 5.54 16.26
C ALA A 72 -9.71 4.29 16.98
N ILE A 73 -10.31 3.11 16.76
CA ILE A 73 -9.93 1.84 17.39
C ILE A 73 -9.47 0.80 16.36
N ALA A 74 -9.96 0.88 15.12
CA ALA A 74 -9.47 0.02 14.04
C ALA A 74 -8.13 0.57 13.50
N THR A 75 -7.07 -0.22 13.67
CA THR A 75 -5.73 0.08 13.14
C THR A 75 -5.81 0.34 11.63
N LEU A 76 -5.65 1.59 11.22
CA LEU A 76 -5.40 1.93 9.83
C LEU A 76 -4.20 1.10 9.36
N PRO A 77 -4.20 0.57 8.12
CA PRO A 77 -3.04 -0.13 7.59
C PRO A 77 -1.85 0.81 7.72
N GLN A 78 -0.77 0.32 8.34
CA GLN A 78 0.46 1.11 8.49
C GLN A 78 0.83 1.64 7.10
N MET A 79 0.91 2.98 6.97
CA MET A 79 1.31 3.62 5.74
C MET A 79 2.77 3.30 5.47
N GLN A 80 3.01 2.16 4.84
CA GLN A 80 4.32 1.82 4.32
C GLN A 80 4.61 2.67 3.10
N PRO A 81 5.84 3.11 2.94
CA PRO A 81 6.16 4.10 1.94
C PRO A 81 6.12 3.41 0.57
N ARG A 82 5.41 4.04 -0.39
CA ARG A 82 4.96 3.39 -1.62
C ARG A 82 6.04 3.44 -2.70
N LEU A 83 6.26 2.32 -3.38
CA LEU A 83 7.08 2.31 -4.59
C LEU A 83 6.40 3.17 -5.68
N THR A 84 7.04 4.28 -6.02
CA THR A 84 6.61 5.12 -7.13
C THR A 84 7.60 5.01 -8.28
N ARG A 85 7.25 5.59 -9.43
CA ARG A 85 8.20 5.69 -10.56
C ARG A 85 9.50 6.41 -10.16
N TRP A 86 9.41 7.34 -9.21
CA TRP A 86 10.48 8.26 -8.83
C TRP A 86 11.11 7.95 -7.49
N ASN A 87 10.55 7.03 -6.71
CA ASN A 87 11.05 6.63 -5.40
C ASN A 87 11.09 5.10 -5.30
N ARG A 88 12.30 4.57 -5.17
CA ARG A 88 12.61 3.15 -5.05
C ARG A 88 12.84 2.78 -3.59
N GLN A 89 11.74 2.54 -2.90
CA GLN A 89 11.79 1.92 -1.58
C GLN A 89 11.57 0.42 -1.74
N LEU A 90 12.65 -0.33 -1.55
CA LEU A 90 12.58 -1.78 -1.47
C LEU A 90 11.90 -2.18 -0.16
N ARG A 91 10.97 -3.13 -0.24
CA ARG A 91 10.33 -3.73 0.91
C ARG A 91 10.90 -5.11 1.15
N ALA A 92 11.31 -5.35 2.40
CA ALA A 92 11.94 -6.60 2.80
C ALA A 92 10.97 -7.79 2.72
N ASP A 93 9.70 -7.58 3.07
CA ASP A 93 8.66 -8.61 3.03
C ASP A 93 8.44 -9.14 1.61
N ILE A 94 8.37 -8.25 0.61
CA ILE A 94 8.23 -8.64 -0.80
C ILE A 94 9.48 -9.37 -1.29
N TYR A 95 10.66 -8.89 -0.89
CA TYR A 95 11.92 -9.49 -1.34
C TYR A 95 12.11 -10.90 -0.75
N ASP A 96 11.74 -11.10 0.51
CA ASP A 96 11.76 -12.41 1.16
C ASP A 96 10.81 -13.40 0.46
N GLU A 97 9.61 -12.97 0.05
CA GLU A 97 8.72 -13.80 -0.77
C GLU A 97 9.32 -14.15 -2.14
N LEU A 98 10.09 -13.24 -2.75
CA LEU A 98 10.80 -13.54 -4.00
C LEU A 98 11.92 -14.57 -3.80
N LEU A 99 12.65 -14.52 -2.69
CA LEU A 99 13.71 -15.48 -2.36
C LEU A 99 13.16 -16.88 -2.04
N LYS A 100 11.91 -16.97 -1.55
CA LYS A 100 11.22 -18.26 -1.31
C LYS A 100 10.77 -18.94 -2.60
N LEU A 101 10.58 -18.19 -3.69
CA LEU A 101 10.13 -18.76 -4.96
C LEU A 101 11.24 -19.60 -5.60
N PRO A 102 10.89 -20.73 -6.26
CA PRO A 102 11.86 -21.58 -6.96
C PRO A 102 12.27 -20.97 -8.32
N LEU A 103 12.81 -19.76 -8.28
CA LEU A 103 13.35 -19.05 -9.44
C LEU A 103 14.66 -19.71 -9.88
N ARG A 104 14.93 -19.67 -11.19
CA ARG A 104 16.15 -20.30 -11.72
C ARG A 104 17.40 -19.49 -11.39
N PHE A 105 17.30 -18.17 -11.53
CA PHE A 105 18.43 -17.26 -11.45
C PHE A 105 18.59 -16.73 -10.04
N ALA A 106 19.84 -16.70 -9.57
CA ALA A 106 20.17 -16.14 -8.26
C ALA A 106 19.84 -14.65 -8.19
N LEU A 107 19.39 -14.22 -7.01
CA LEU A 107 19.07 -12.84 -6.68
C LEU A 107 20.15 -12.30 -5.74
N HIS A 108 20.51 -11.01 -5.87
CA HIS A 108 21.40 -10.34 -4.93
C HIS A 108 20.81 -10.29 -3.52
N ASP A 109 21.64 -10.28 -2.48
CA ASP A 109 21.15 -10.10 -1.11
C ASP A 109 20.43 -8.76 -0.94
N LEU A 110 19.35 -8.75 -0.15
CA LEU A 110 18.58 -7.53 0.11
C LEU A 110 19.45 -6.43 0.73
N ASP A 111 20.33 -6.77 1.66
CA ASP A 111 21.23 -5.81 2.30
C ASP A 111 22.19 -5.18 1.28
N ARG A 112 22.69 -5.98 0.34
CA ARG A 112 23.55 -5.50 -0.75
C ARG A 112 22.77 -4.51 -1.63
N LEU A 113 21.52 -4.82 -1.97
CA LEU A 113 20.66 -3.91 -2.73
C LEU A 113 20.35 -2.63 -1.96
N GLN A 114 20.03 -2.72 -0.68
CA GLN A 114 19.72 -1.54 0.14
C GLN A 114 20.94 -0.65 0.33
N ARG A 115 22.12 -1.23 0.60
CA ARG A 115 23.39 -0.48 0.65
C ARG A 115 23.69 0.17 -0.68
N HIS A 116 23.48 -0.52 -1.80
CA HIS A 116 23.69 0.04 -3.14
C HIS A 116 22.73 1.19 -3.47
N LEU A 117 21.47 1.10 -3.05
CA LEU A 117 20.47 2.14 -3.30
C LEU A 117 20.59 3.33 -2.37
N ARG A 118 21.04 3.13 -1.12
CA ARG A 118 21.16 4.19 -0.12
C ARG A 118 22.58 4.75 0.01
N HIS A 119 23.57 4.04 -0.52
CA HIS A 119 25.01 4.30 -0.40
C HIS A 119 25.40 4.85 0.97
N VAL A 120 25.27 4.04 2.02
CA VAL A 120 25.78 4.43 3.34
C VAL A 120 27.29 4.25 3.31
N ASP A 121 28.02 5.27 2.86
CA ASP A 121 29.48 5.30 3.05
C ASP A 121 29.77 5.57 4.53
N GLU A 122 30.50 4.66 5.17
CA GLU A 122 31.07 4.84 6.51
C GLU A 122 32.23 5.85 6.52
N ALA A 123 32.60 6.41 5.36
CA ALA A 123 33.67 7.39 5.19
C ALA A 123 33.08 8.74 4.74
N GLY A 124 32.85 9.63 5.71
CA GLY A 124 32.20 10.93 5.55
C GLY A 124 32.86 11.91 4.56
N ASN A 125 32.55 11.75 3.28
CA ASN A 125 32.81 12.76 2.25
C ASN A 125 31.56 12.93 1.38
N ASP A 126 30.65 13.78 1.87
CA ASP A 126 29.24 13.86 1.49
C ASP A 126 28.97 14.55 0.13
N ASP A 127 30.00 15.12 -0.52
CA ASP A 127 29.80 15.90 -1.75
C ASP A 127 29.95 15.09 -3.05
N GLY A 128 30.45 13.85 -2.99
CA GLY A 128 30.56 12.91 -4.11
C GLY A 128 31.33 13.40 -5.34
N VAL A 129 31.87 14.61 -5.30
CA VAL A 129 32.67 15.26 -6.33
C VAL A 129 34.12 15.13 -5.87
N TYR A 130 34.83 14.16 -6.42
CA TYR A 130 36.26 14.07 -6.21
C TYR A 130 36.91 15.04 -7.19
N ALA A 131 37.55 16.07 -6.63
CA ALA A 131 38.43 16.94 -7.39
C ALA A 131 39.80 16.26 -7.45
N VAL A 132 40.24 15.90 -8.64
CA VAL A 132 41.62 15.48 -8.89
C VAL A 132 42.31 16.64 -9.61
N GLU A 133 43.41 17.13 -9.07
CA GLU A 133 44.26 18.09 -9.79
C GLU A 133 45.18 17.31 -10.73
N VAL A 134 44.90 17.41 -12.03
CA VAL A 134 45.76 16.89 -13.11
C VAL A 134 46.27 18.11 -13.88
N ASP A 135 47.59 18.25 -13.97
CA ASP A 135 48.27 19.36 -14.69
C ASP A 135 47.77 20.77 -14.33
N GLY A 136 47.45 21.01 -13.06
CA GLY A 136 47.01 22.32 -12.55
C GLY A 136 45.54 22.68 -12.84
N ALA A 137 44.78 21.78 -13.47
CA ALA A 137 43.34 21.89 -13.62
C ALA A 137 42.62 20.96 -12.62
N ARG A 138 41.62 21.48 -11.92
CA ARG A 138 40.72 20.67 -11.08
C ARG A 138 39.70 19.99 -11.96
N GLU A 139 39.82 18.68 -12.11
CA GLU A 139 38.83 17.84 -12.79
C GLU A 139 37.91 17.19 -11.75
N PHE A 140 36.61 17.23 -12.01
CA PHE A 140 35.58 16.69 -11.14
C PHE A 140 35.05 15.38 -11.73
N TYR A 141 35.21 14.26 -11.01
CA TYR A 141 34.69 12.98 -11.45
C TYR A 141 33.48 12.55 -10.61
N ALA A 142 32.40 12.16 -11.27
CA ALA A 142 31.19 11.64 -10.64
C ALA A 142 31.32 10.12 -10.43
N VAL A 143 31.32 9.68 -9.17
CA VAL A 143 31.38 8.25 -8.81
C VAL A 143 30.00 7.61 -8.98
N ALA A 144 29.97 6.41 -9.58
CA ALA A 144 28.78 5.58 -9.68
C ALA A 144 28.37 5.06 -8.29
N GLY A 145 27.11 5.26 -7.90
CA GLY A 145 26.61 4.89 -6.57
C GLY A 145 26.80 6.01 -5.55
N ARG A 146 25.98 7.05 -5.60
CA ARG A 146 25.92 8.08 -4.54
C ARG A 146 24.73 7.82 -3.62
N THR A 147 24.73 8.45 -2.44
CA THR A 147 23.56 8.53 -1.56
C THR A 147 22.38 9.08 -2.34
N SER A 148 21.32 8.27 -2.48
CA SER A 148 20.11 8.68 -3.15
C SER A 148 18.93 8.59 -2.19
N THR A 149 18.35 9.75 -1.86
CA THR A 149 17.13 9.82 -1.03
C THR A 149 15.97 9.08 -1.69
N VAL A 150 15.93 9.07 -3.02
CA VAL A 150 14.94 8.35 -3.83
C VAL A 150 15.32 6.90 -4.12
N GLY A 151 16.51 6.45 -3.69
CA GLY A 151 17.00 5.09 -3.91
C GLY A 151 17.35 4.81 -5.38
N TYR A 152 17.88 5.78 -6.13
CA TYR A 152 18.40 5.51 -7.48
C TYR A 152 19.83 4.98 -7.43
N ALA A 153 20.09 3.86 -8.10
CA ALA A 153 21.43 3.34 -8.30
C ALA A 153 21.56 2.68 -9.69
N PRO A 154 22.77 2.65 -10.29
CA PRO A 154 23.03 1.91 -11.53
C PRO A 154 22.80 0.39 -11.36
N PRO A 155 22.65 -0.38 -12.45
CA PRO A 155 22.53 -1.85 -12.36
C PRO A 155 23.77 -2.47 -11.71
N LEU A 156 23.56 -3.53 -10.90
CA LEU A 156 24.62 -4.25 -10.20
C LEU A 156 25.32 -5.29 -11.09
N GLY A 157 24.70 -5.69 -12.19
CA GLY A 157 25.12 -6.86 -12.96
C GLY A 157 24.63 -8.17 -12.31
N PRO A 158 24.93 -9.32 -12.94
CA PRO A 158 24.40 -10.62 -12.50
C PRO A 158 24.84 -10.96 -11.07
N ALA A 159 23.97 -11.63 -10.32
CA ALA A 159 24.27 -12.08 -8.96
C ALA A 159 25.32 -13.21 -8.95
N ASP A 160 25.18 -14.17 -9.85
CA ASP A 160 26.17 -15.21 -10.12
C ASP A 160 26.96 -14.86 -11.40
N PRO A 161 28.27 -14.60 -11.31
CA PRO A 161 29.11 -14.32 -12.48
C PRO A 161 29.25 -15.50 -13.45
N PHE A 162 29.00 -16.74 -12.99
CA PHE A 162 29.16 -17.94 -13.81
C PHE A 162 27.88 -18.34 -14.56
N ASP A 163 26.73 -17.80 -14.16
CA ASP A 163 25.45 -18.04 -14.85
C ASP A 163 25.18 -16.96 -15.90
N CYS A 164 24.57 -17.36 -17.02
CA CYS A 164 24.27 -16.48 -18.13
C CYS A 164 22.75 -16.25 -18.22
N LEU A 165 22.33 -15.02 -17.96
CA LEU A 165 20.94 -14.61 -18.11
C LEU A 165 20.57 -14.59 -19.61
N PRO A 166 19.54 -15.36 -20.04
CA PRO A 166 19.19 -15.48 -21.46
C PRO A 166 18.43 -14.26 -22.00
N PHE A 167 18.09 -13.31 -21.13
CA PHE A 167 17.43 -12.06 -21.48
C PHE A 167 18.16 -10.88 -20.82
N PHE A 168 18.07 -9.72 -21.44
CA PHE A 168 18.57 -8.46 -20.91
C PHE A 168 17.43 -7.46 -20.82
N VAL A 169 17.37 -6.72 -19.71
CA VAL A 169 16.29 -5.76 -19.45
C VAL A 169 16.85 -4.36 -19.47
N HIS A 170 16.44 -3.59 -20.48
CA HIS A 170 16.83 -2.19 -20.63
C HIS A 170 16.05 -1.30 -19.68
N ARG A 171 16.76 -0.35 -19.06
CA ARG A 171 16.15 0.75 -18.33
C ARG A 171 15.66 1.84 -19.29
N SER A 172 14.65 2.59 -18.87
CA SER A 172 14.25 3.80 -19.58
C SER A 172 15.34 4.88 -19.52
N SER A 173 15.22 5.93 -20.34
CA SER A 173 16.15 7.07 -20.34
C SER A 173 16.33 7.71 -18.96
N ASN A 174 15.32 7.63 -18.10
CA ASN A 174 15.35 8.17 -16.74
C ASN A 174 15.79 7.11 -15.71
N GLY A 175 16.38 6.02 -16.19
CA GLY A 175 16.81 4.88 -15.38
C GLY A 175 15.67 4.01 -14.84
N GLY A 176 14.40 4.34 -15.09
CA GLY A 176 13.23 3.59 -14.60
C GLY A 176 13.13 2.19 -15.21
N LEU A 177 12.75 1.20 -14.38
CA LEU A 177 12.53 -0.18 -14.81
C LEU A 177 11.27 -0.33 -15.65
N PRO A 178 11.23 -1.32 -16.55
CA PRO A 178 10.06 -1.60 -17.36
C PRO A 178 8.94 -2.27 -16.57
N GLY A 179 7.71 -2.05 -17.00
CA GLY A 179 6.50 -2.51 -16.32
C GLY A 179 5.53 -1.36 -16.09
N THR A 180 4.76 -1.01 -17.12
CA THR A 180 3.73 0.03 -17.03
C THR A 180 2.35 -0.61 -16.81
N ILE A 181 1.58 -0.05 -15.88
CA ILE A 181 0.21 -0.51 -15.60
C ILE A 181 -0.75 0.27 -16.49
N HIS A 182 -1.64 -0.45 -17.16
CA HIS A 182 -2.69 0.10 -17.98
C HIS A 182 -4.04 -0.49 -17.57
N SER A 183 -5.12 0.26 -17.75
CA SER A 183 -6.48 -0.31 -17.67
C SER A 183 -6.82 -0.98 -19.00
N MET A 184 -7.53 -2.11 -18.95
CA MET A 184 -8.04 -2.80 -20.14
C MET A 184 -9.00 -1.91 -20.94
N HIS A 185 -9.75 -1.03 -20.28
CA HIS A 185 -10.65 -0.10 -20.94
C HIS A 185 -10.71 1.23 -20.18
N PRO A 186 -9.75 2.15 -20.42
CA PRO A 186 -9.63 3.39 -19.66
C PRO A 186 -10.81 4.34 -19.90
N ARG A 187 -11.47 4.27 -21.07
CA ARG A 187 -12.62 5.12 -21.40
C ARG A 187 -13.82 4.90 -20.47
N ASN A 188 -14.03 3.68 -20.00
CA ASN A 188 -15.13 3.34 -19.07
C ASN A 188 -14.63 3.25 -17.62
N LEU A 189 -13.38 3.67 -17.34
CA LEU A 189 -12.76 3.57 -16.02
C LEU A 189 -12.84 2.15 -15.42
N MET A 190 -12.68 1.13 -16.27
CA MET A 190 -12.82 -0.26 -15.84
C MET A 190 -11.72 -0.62 -14.82
N PRO A 191 -12.05 -1.17 -13.64
CA PRO A 191 -11.08 -1.49 -12.58
C PRO A 191 -10.27 -2.76 -12.86
N ALA A 192 -10.16 -3.16 -14.14
CA ALA A 192 -9.37 -4.30 -14.59
C ALA A 192 -8.08 -3.79 -15.24
N PHE A 193 -6.95 -4.13 -14.64
CA PHE A 193 -5.63 -3.66 -15.04
C PHE A 193 -4.77 -4.78 -15.60
N TYR A 194 -3.82 -4.40 -16.45
CA TYR A 194 -2.77 -5.29 -16.94
C TYR A 194 -1.43 -4.55 -16.92
N MET A 195 -0.36 -5.31 -16.75
CA MET A 195 1.01 -4.83 -16.82
C MET A 195 1.58 -5.09 -18.21
N ARG A 196 2.20 -4.08 -18.80
CA ARG A 196 2.95 -4.18 -20.06
C ARG A 196 4.43 -3.97 -19.79
N ILE A 197 5.24 -4.97 -20.09
CA ILE A 197 6.69 -4.95 -19.90
C ILE A 197 7.31 -4.78 -21.28
N GLN A 198 8.01 -3.66 -21.48
CA GLN A 198 8.77 -3.31 -22.69
C GLN A 198 10.27 -3.30 -22.37
N GLY A 199 11.14 -3.27 -23.37
CA GLY A 199 12.60 -3.19 -23.11
C GLY A 199 13.25 -4.49 -22.65
N VAL A 200 12.56 -5.63 -22.79
CA VAL A 200 13.20 -6.96 -22.68
C VAL A 200 13.76 -7.34 -24.04
N GLU A 201 15.05 -7.59 -24.09
CA GLU A 201 15.82 -8.09 -25.23
C GLU A 201 16.38 -9.49 -24.93
N GLY A 202 16.69 -10.27 -25.95
CA GLY A 202 17.07 -11.68 -25.82
C GLY A 202 15.84 -12.61 -25.77
N ASP A 203 15.93 -13.67 -24.96
CA ASP A 203 14.91 -14.71 -24.87
C ASP A 203 13.72 -14.29 -23.99
N ARG A 204 12.68 -13.80 -24.65
CA ARG A 204 11.43 -13.36 -23.99
C ARG A 204 10.59 -14.52 -23.46
N PHE A 205 10.77 -15.73 -23.98
CA PHE A 205 10.05 -16.91 -23.49
C PHE A 205 10.65 -17.39 -22.18
N ARG A 206 11.98 -17.34 -22.02
CA ARG A 206 12.63 -17.56 -20.72
C ARG A 206 12.23 -16.52 -19.68
N PHE A 207 12.09 -15.27 -20.10
CA PHE A 207 11.55 -14.22 -19.23
C PHE A 207 10.10 -14.54 -18.81
N GLU A 208 9.26 -15.00 -19.72
CA GLU A 208 7.89 -15.46 -19.43
C GLU A 208 7.86 -16.67 -18.49
N GLU A 209 8.76 -17.65 -18.65
CA GLU A 209 8.86 -18.80 -17.77
C GLU A 209 9.12 -18.39 -16.32
N GLU A 210 10.01 -17.44 -16.07
CA GLU A 210 10.21 -16.89 -14.72
C GLU A 210 8.99 -16.10 -14.24
N LEU A 211 8.34 -15.33 -15.10
CA LEU A 211 7.08 -14.63 -14.75
C LEU A 211 5.95 -15.60 -14.40
N MET A 212 5.88 -16.78 -15.03
CA MET A 212 4.91 -17.82 -14.67
C MET A 212 5.15 -18.36 -13.25
N LYS A 213 6.41 -18.38 -12.78
CA LYS A 213 6.73 -18.74 -11.39
C LYS A 213 6.33 -17.65 -10.40
N ILE A 214 6.54 -16.38 -10.76
CA ILE A 214 6.19 -15.22 -9.92
C ILE A 214 4.67 -15.02 -9.87
N PHE A 215 3.99 -15.19 -11.00
CA PHE A 215 2.56 -14.95 -11.15
C PHE A 215 1.83 -16.19 -11.69
N PRO A 216 1.79 -17.30 -10.95
CA PRO A 216 1.28 -18.59 -11.45
C PRO A 216 -0.21 -18.56 -11.83
N THR A 217 -0.97 -17.64 -11.26
CA THR A 217 -2.42 -17.52 -11.50
C THR A 217 -2.80 -16.51 -12.57
N LYS A 218 -1.82 -15.83 -13.18
CA LYS A 218 -2.07 -14.72 -14.12
C LYS A 218 -1.93 -15.18 -15.56
N LYS A 219 -2.70 -14.53 -16.44
CA LYS A 219 -2.59 -14.77 -17.89
C LYS A 219 -1.43 -13.94 -18.42
N ILE A 220 -0.43 -14.62 -18.97
CA ILE A 220 0.77 -14.02 -19.54
C ILE A 220 0.73 -14.23 -21.05
N PHE A 221 1.10 -13.19 -21.80
CA PHE A 221 1.22 -13.26 -23.25
C PHE A 221 2.50 -12.57 -23.70
N VAL A 222 3.30 -13.26 -24.51
CA VAL A 222 4.51 -12.71 -25.11
C VAL A 222 4.22 -12.23 -26.53
N ARG A 223 4.68 -11.02 -26.85
CA ARG A 223 4.78 -10.50 -28.22
C ARG A 223 6.23 -10.08 -28.50
N SER A 224 6.54 -9.83 -29.77
CA SER A 224 7.86 -9.41 -30.23
C SER A 224 8.42 -8.18 -29.50
N HIS A 225 7.55 -7.24 -29.09
CA HIS A 225 7.95 -5.96 -28.51
C HIS A 225 7.57 -5.77 -27.04
N SER A 226 6.75 -6.67 -26.47
CA SER A 226 6.36 -6.58 -25.06
C SER A 226 5.76 -7.86 -24.53
N VAL A 227 5.90 -8.05 -23.22
CA VAL A 227 5.23 -9.10 -22.44
C VAL A 227 4.06 -8.48 -21.68
N TYR A 228 2.90 -9.12 -21.72
CA TYR A 228 1.66 -8.67 -21.08
C TYR A 228 1.30 -9.61 -19.94
N VAL A 229 1.01 -9.05 -18.76
CA VAL A 229 0.53 -9.80 -17.61
C VAL A 229 -0.82 -9.23 -17.18
N TYR A 230 -1.89 -10.00 -17.33
CA TYR A 230 -3.26 -9.54 -17.09
C TYR A 230 -3.68 -9.71 -15.62
N ASN A 231 -4.62 -8.87 -15.18
CA ASN A 231 -5.17 -8.85 -13.81
C ASN A 231 -4.09 -8.61 -12.74
N VAL A 232 -3.18 -7.70 -13.07
CA VAL A 232 -2.08 -7.26 -12.20
C VAL A 232 -2.13 -5.73 -12.09
N ALA A 233 -2.05 -5.24 -10.85
CA ALA A 233 -2.07 -3.83 -10.52
C ALA A 233 -0.66 -3.33 -10.14
N GLN A 234 -0.60 -2.18 -9.46
CA GLN A 234 0.65 -1.56 -9.02
C GLN A 234 1.48 -2.48 -8.11
N ASP A 235 0.84 -3.39 -7.37
CA ASP A 235 1.53 -4.34 -6.50
C ASP A 235 2.38 -5.34 -7.28
N GLY A 236 1.86 -5.89 -8.39
CA GLY A 236 2.65 -6.80 -9.22
C GLY A 236 3.75 -6.07 -10.00
N ARG A 237 3.57 -4.78 -10.32
CA ARG A 237 4.67 -3.95 -10.81
C ARG A 237 5.78 -3.81 -9.76
N MET A 238 5.40 -3.62 -8.50
CA MET A 238 6.35 -3.54 -7.40
C MET A 238 7.13 -4.86 -7.27
N VAL A 239 6.45 -6.01 -7.28
CA VAL A 239 7.10 -7.33 -7.28
C VAL A 239 8.06 -7.50 -8.47
N LEU A 240 7.62 -7.15 -9.68
CA LEU A 240 8.46 -7.19 -10.88
C LEU A 240 9.74 -6.34 -10.70
N HIS A 241 9.60 -5.12 -10.20
CA HIS A 241 10.75 -4.22 -10.01
C HIS A 241 11.73 -4.76 -8.95
N HIS A 242 11.24 -5.39 -7.88
CA HIS A 242 12.10 -6.00 -6.87
C HIS A 242 12.89 -7.17 -7.47
N TRP A 243 12.23 -8.00 -8.27
CA TRP A 243 12.86 -9.11 -8.97
C TRP A 243 13.93 -8.63 -9.96
N LEU A 244 13.63 -7.63 -10.81
CA LEU A 244 14.59 -7.08 -11.77
C LEU A 244 15.82 -6.45 -11.11
N LEU A 245 15.62 -5.70 -10.01
CA LEU A 245 16.74 -5.16 -9.22
C LEU A 245 17.57 -6.27 -8.59
N GLY A 246 16.92 -7.33 -8.10
CA GLY A 246 17.58 -8.50 -7.55
C GLY A 246 18.39 -9.28 -8.56
N LEU A 247 17.95 -9.35 -9.82
CA LEU A 247 18.73 -9.94 -10.91
C LEU A 247 19.90 -9.05 -11.36
N GLY A 248 19.87 -7.77 -10.97
CA GLY A 248 20.93 -6.79 -11.24
C GLY A 248 20.71 -5.93 -12.48
N PHE A 249 19.49 -5.87 -13.02
CA PHE A 249 19.10 -5.01 -14.14
C PHE A 249 18.77 -3.56 -13.76
#